data_AF-A0A7C5SJJ0-F1
#
_entry.id   AF-A0A7C5SJJ0-F1
#
_cell.length_a   1.000
_cell.length_b   1.000
_cell.length_c   1.000
_cell.angle_alpha   90.00
_cell.angle_beta   90.00
_cell.angle_gamma   90.00
#
_symmetry.space_group_name_H-M   'P 1'
#
loop_
_entity.id
_entity.type
_entity.pdbx_description
1 polymer ?
#
loop_
_entity_poly.entity_id
_entity_poly.type
_entity_poly.pdbx_seq_one_letter_code
_entity_poly.pdbx_strand_id
1 'polypeptide(L)'
;MNEPGAIGGREMYNRVRDCVHETPRSGQWGWSQMINQTAEYALRAVVCLAVHPCADPISAQAISGATRVPVGYLQKILRMLAKRGLLKVTRGTGGGFLLAKEPSSISVLEVLEAINLRFQRIERCPLGIEGHTRLCSLHRMLDAELERTMRTFAKTTIGDLLDGDGGIRPLCGSTGCLPISIDGESVEGGAGEAGTAPRDVEPESV
;
A
#
# COMPACT_ATOMS: atom_id res chain seq x y z
N MET A 1 22.48 -23.71 -40.83
CA MET A 1 21.84 -24.43 -39.71
C MET A 1 22.71 -24.22 -38.50
N ASN A 2 22.29 -23.33 -37.59
CA ASN A 2 22.83 -23.22 -36.24
C ASN A 2 21.71 -22.64 -35.38
N GLU A 3 21.27 -23.42 -34.39
CA GLU A 3 20.29 -23.04 -33.38
C GLU A 3 20.84 -21.93 -32.48
N PRO A 4 20.03 -20.95 -32.05
CA PRO A 4 20.37 -20.15 -30.89
C PRO A 4 20.04 -20.95 -29.63
N GLY A 5 21.10 -21.29 -28.89
CA GLY A 5 21.08 -22.10 -27.68
C GLY A 5 20.30 -21.49 -26.51
N ALA A 6 19.92 -22.38 -25.61
CA ALA A 6 19.19 -22.13 -24.38
C ALA A 6 19.84 -21.04 -23.50
N ILE A 7 19.04 -20.05 -23.15
CA ILE A 7 19.38 -18.96 -22.22
C ILE A 7 19.33 -19.49 -20.78
N GLY A 8 20.47 -19.49 -20.09
CA GLY A 8 20.58 -19.97 -18.72
C GLY A 8 19.96 -19.00 -17.71
N GLY A 9 19.32 -19.54 -16.66
CA GLY A 9 18.55 -18.78 -15.64
C GLY A 9 19.30 -17.66 -14.89
N ARG A 10 20.61 -17.48 -15.13
CA ARG A 10 21.43 -16.38 -14.58
C ARG A 10 21.32 -15.10 -15.41
N GLU A 11 21.01 -15.20 -16.71
CA GLU A 11 20.84 -14.05 -17.62
C GLU A 11 19.51 -13.32 -17.42
N MET A 12 18.46 -14.05 -17.03
CA MET A 12 17.16 -13.44 -16.70
C MET A 12 17.21 -12.62 -15.39
N TYR A 13 18.01 -13.06 -14.40
CA TYR A 13 18.19 -12.35 -13.13
C TYR A 13 18.97 -11.05 -13.29
N ASN A 14 19.94 -10.99 -14.21
CA ASN A 14 20.73 -9.78 -14.47
C ASN A 14 19.95 -8.72 -15.25
N ARG A 15 18.99 -9.12 -16.10
CA ARG A 15 18.15 -8.19 -16.86
C ARG A 15 17.11 -7.45 -16.00
N VAL A 16 16.77 -7.98 -14.81
CA VAL A 16 16.00 -7.27 -13.78
C VAL A 16 16.87 -6.27 -13.00
N ARG A 17 18.19 -6.49 -12.96
CA ARG A 17 19.15 -5.62 -12.26
C ARG A 17 19.41 -4.31 -13.01
N ASP A 18 19.33 -4.34 -14.32
CA ASP A 18 19.66 -3.20 -15.17
C ASP A 18 18.47 -2.22 -15.36
N CYS A 19 17.25 -2.59 -14.95
CA CYS A 19 16.09 -1.68 -14.98
C CYS A 19 15.83 -0.90 -13.67
N VAL A 20 16.59 -1.16 -12.60
CA VAL A 20 16.38 -0.51 -11.27
C VAL A 20 17.44 0.57 -10.98
N HIS A 21 18.47 0.72 -11.81
CA HIS A 21 19.60 1.62 -11.51
C HIS A 21 19.81 2.82 -12.43
N GLU A 22 18.93 3.08 -13.38
CA GLU A 22 19.04 4.25 -14.28
C GLU A 22 17.81 5.17 -14.23
N THR A 23 17.36 5.50 -13.01
CA THR A 23 16.60 6.74 -12.81
C THR A 23 17.54 7.83 -12.27
N PRO A 24 17.61 9.00 -12.92
CA PRO A 24 18.50 10.08 -12.50
C PRO A 24 18.20 10.53 -11.07
N ARG A 25 19.25 10.61 -10.25
CA ARG A 25 19.25 11.34 -8.98
C ARG A 25 19.21 12.84 -9.27
N SER A 26 18.04 13.38 -9.61
CA SER A 26 17.84 14.83 -9.71
C SER A 26 16.40 15.19 -9.38
N GLY A 27 16.23 15.99 -8.31
CA GLY A 27 14.93 16.56 -7.92
C GLY A 27 14.24 15.86 -6.76
N GLN A 28 14.90 15.80 -5.59
CA GLN A 28 14.22 15.52 -4.33
C GLN A 28 13.33 16.73 -3.98
N TRP A 29 12.13 16.78 -4.56
CA TRP A 29 11.06 17.64 -4.09
C TRP A 29 10.40 16.96 -2.89
N GLY A 30 10.50 17.63 -1.73
CA GLY A 30 10.04 17.12 -0.44
C GLY A 30 8.53 16.96 -0.34
N TRP A 31 8.03 15.76 -0.62
CA TRP A 31 6.64 15.36 -0.30
C TRP A 31 6.50 14.50 0.95
N SER A 32 7.60 14.18 1.65
CA SER A 32 7.57 13.19 2.72
C SER A 32 8.15 13.74 4.02
N GLN A 33 7.38 14.58 4.71
CA GLN A 33 7.53 14.76 6.16
C GLN A 33 6.30 14.26 6.93
N MET A 34 5.12 14.15 6.30
CA MET A 34 3.91 13.65 6.96
C MET A 34 3.74 12.13 6.84
N ILE A 35 4.02 11.53 5.69
CA ILE A 35 3.97 10.08 5.44
C ILE A 35 5.34 9.62 4.94
N ASN A 36 6.03 8.77 5.73
CA ASN A 36 7.36 8.28 5.38
C ASN A 36 7.33 7.10 4.40
N GLN A 37 8.50 6.75 3.85
CA GLN A 37 8.62 5.65 2.88
C GLN A 37 8.11 4.29 3.40
N THR A 38 8.26 4.03 4.71
CA THR A 38 7.79 2.78 5.35
C THR A 38 6.27 2.67 5.26
N ALA A 39 5.57 3.79 5.46
CA ALA A 39 4.11 3.86 5.38
C ALA A 39 3.61 3.54 3.97
N GLU A 40 4.25 4.14 2.97
CA GLU A 40 3.93 3.86 1.58
C GLU A 40 4.16 2.37 1.24
N TYR A 41 5.28 1.79 1.66
CA TYR A 41 5.55 0.37 1.43
C TYR A 41 4.58 -0.56 2.16
N ALA A 42 4.14 -0.20 3.36
CA ALA A 42 3.12 -0.95 4.10
C ALA A 42 1.79 -0.94 3.37
N LEU A 43 1.34 0.23 2.88
CA LEU A 43 0.12 0.36 2.11
C LEU A 43 0.19 -0.45 0.81
N ARG A 44 1.30 -0.37 0.06
CA ARG A 44 1.51 -1.19 -1.14
C ARG A 44 1.43 -2.69 -0.82
N ALA A 45 2.03 -3.13 0.29
CA ALA A 45 1.99 -4.54 0.69
C ALA A 45 0.57 -5.01 1.03
N VAL A 46 -0.19 -4.20 1.77
CA VAL A 46 -1.58 -4.53 2.14
C VAL A 46 -2.49 -4.53 0.91
N VAL A 47 -2.34 -3.54 0.02
CA VAL A 47 -3.08 -3.48 -1.25
C VAL A 47 -2.74 -4.67 -2.15
N CYS A 48 -1.46 -5.05 -2.23
CA CYS A 48 -1.03 -6.25 -2.97
C CYS A 48 -1.75 -7.50 -2.46
N LEU A 49 -1.83 -7.70 -1.15
CA LEU A 49 -2.59 -8.83 -0.57
C LEU A 49 -4.11 -8.69 -0.77
N ALA A 50 -4.63 -7.48 -0.90
CA ALA A 50 -6.05 -7.22 -1.09
C ALA A 50 -6.52 -7.44 -2.54
N VAL A 51 -5.67 -7.16 -3.53
CA VAL A 51 -5.94 -7.39 -4.96
C VAL A 51 -5.89 -8.87 -5.31
N HIS A 52 -5.17 -9.66 -4.53
CA HIS A 52 -5.10 -11.11 -4.66
C HIS A 52 -5.76 -11.77 -3.45
N PRO A 53 -7.10 -11.68 -3.31
CA PRO A 53 -7.85 -12.36 -2.25
C PRO A 53 -7.90 -13.86 -2.57
N CYS A 54 -6.75 -14.51 -2.60
CA CYS A 54 -6.62 -15.95 -2.71
C CYS A 54 -6.79 -16.55 -1.31
N ALA A 55 -7.35 -17.77 -1.23
CA ALA A 55 -7.30 -18.54 0.01
C ALA A 55 -5.84 -18.86 0.42
N ASP A 56 -4.93 -18.83 -0.55
CA ASP A 56 -3.55 -19.24 -0.38
C ASP A 56 -2.64 -18.09 0.11
N PRO A 57 -1.71 -18.37 1.05
CA PRO A 57 -0.73 -17.39 1.51
C PRO A 57 0.22 -16.95 0.39
N ILE A 58 0.53 -15.66 0.34
CA ILE A 58 1.49 -15.10 -0.63
C ILE A 58 2.87 -14.94 0.00
N SER A 59 3.92 -15.44 -0.66
CA SER A 59 5.29 -15.36 -0.16
C SER A 59 5.82 -13.92 -0.14
N ALA A 60 6.73 -13.62 0.79
CA ALA A 60 7.36 -12.29 0.86
C ALA A 60 8.13 -11.92 -0.41
N GLN A 61 8.69 -12.91 -1.10
CA GLN A 61 9.39 -12.76 -2.38
C GLN A 61 8.43 -12.30 -3.48
N ALA A 62 7.25 -12.90 -3.56
CA ALA A 62 6.26 -12.55 -4.55
C ALA A 62 5.68 -11.14 -4.28
N ILE A 63 5.37 -10.82 -3.02
CA ILE A 63 4.94 -9.46 -2.63
C ILE A 63 6.05 -8.44 -2.93
N SER A 64 7.32 -8.78 -2.70
CA SER A 64 8.47 -7.92 -3.00
C SER A 64 8.55 -7.57 -4.48
N GLY A 65 8.38 -8.56 -5.38
CA GLY A 65 8.35 -8.36 -6.82
C GLY A 65 7.23 -7.42 -7.26
N ALA A 66 6.01 -7.65 -6.77
CA ALA A 66 4.85 -6.85 -7.14
C ALA A 66 4.92 -5.39 -6.62
N THR A 67 5.43 -5.20 -5.39
CA THR A 67 5.44 -3.90 -4.73
C THR A 67 6.71 -3.07 -4.97
N ARG A 68 7.74 -3.70 -5.57
CA ARG A 68 9.09 -3.14 -5.74
C ARG A 68 9.73 -2.70 -4.41
N VAL A 69 9.42 -3.42 -3.33
CA VAL A 69 10.00 -3.20 -2.00
C VAL A 69 11.06 -4.28 -1.75
N PRO A 70 12.30 -3.92 -1.35
CA PRO A 70 13.32 -4.91 -1.05
C PRO A 70 12.85 -5.95 -0.04
N VAL A 71 12.99 -7.25 -0.38
CA VAL A 71 12.40 -8.36 0.39
C VAL A 71 12.74 -8.34 1.89
N GLY A 72 13.99 -8.07 2.25
CA GLY A 72 14.41 -8.03 3.66
C GLY A 72 13.73 -6.91 4.45
N TYR A 73 13.50 -5.76 3.81
CA TYR A 73 12.77 -4.66 4.43
C TYR A 73 11.27 -4.93 4.48
N LEU A 74 10.71 -5.48 3.40
CA LEU A 74 9.31 -5.89 3.35
C LEU A 74 8.96 -6.91 4.44
N GLN A 75 9.81 -7.91 4.68
CA GLN A 75 9.63 -8.88 5.77
C GLN A 75 9.56 -8.21 7.16
N LYS A 76 10.25 -7.10 7.38
CA LYS A 76 10.10 -6.31 8.62
C LYS A 76 8.71 -5.68 8.69
N ILE A 77 8.26 -5.05 7.60
CA ILE A 77 6.94 -4.43 7.50
C ILE A 77 5.82 -5.47 7.70
N LEU A 78 5.86 -6.58 6.97
CA LEU A 78 4.86 -7.66 7.05
C LEU A 78 4.75 -8.24 8.47
N ARG A 79 5.87 -8.39 9.19
CA ARG A 79 5.87 -8.80 10.59
C ARG A 79 5.21 -7.78 11.52
N MET A 80 5.40 -6.48 11.28
CA MET A 80 4.74 -5.43 12.08
C MET A 80 3.22 -5.45 11.86
N LEU A 81 2.79 -5.59 10.60
CA LEU A 81 1.38 -5.72 10.23
C LEU A 81 0.74 -6.99 10.83
N ALA A 82 1.42 -8.13 10.77
CA ALA A 82 0.98 -9.39 11.36
C ALA A 82 0.85 -9.29 12.90
N LYS A 83 1.82 -8.66 13.58
CA LYS A 83 1.78 -8.44 15.04
C LYS A 83 0.56 -7.62 15.46
N ARG A 84 0.05 -6.77 14.58
CA ARG A 84 -1.13 -5.92 14.81
C ARG A 84 -2.43 -6.58 14.36
N GLY A 85 -2.38 -7.84 13.92
CA GLY A 85 -3.56 -8.61 13.53
C GLY A 85 -4.14 -8.21 12.17
N LEU A 86 -3.39 -7.48 11.34
CA LEU A 86 -3.82 -7.14 9.98
C LEU A 86 -3.55 -8.27 8.99
N LEU A 87 -2.51 -9.08 9.25
CA LEU A 87 -2.11 -10.21 8.42
C LEU A 87 -2.10 -11.51 9.23
N LYS A 88 -2.45 -12.63 8.60
CA LYS A 88 -2.14 -13.98 9.10
C LYS A 88 -0.85 -14.46 8.44
N VAL A 89 -0.09 -15.28 9.17
CA VAL A 89 1.21 -15.81 8.73
C VAL A 89 1.14 -17.32 8.72
N THR A 90 1.39 -17.92 7.56
CA THR A 90 1.50 -19.38 7.40
C THR A 90 2.98 -19.74 7.29
N ARG A 91 3.43 -20.71 8.08
CA ARG A 91 4.82 -21.21 8.06
C ARG A 91 4.93 -22.48 7.22
N GLY A 92 6.14 -22.76 6.73
CA GLY A 92 6.45 -23.97 5.97
C GLY A 92 6.61 -23.71 4.47
N THR A 93 6.80 -24.79 3.71
CA THR A 93 6.82 -24.77 2.24
C THR A 93 5.44 -24.35 1.73
N GLY A 94 5.37 -23.37 0.82
CA GLY A 94 4.11 -22.72 0.43
C GLY A 94 3.53 -21.76 1.48
N GLY A 95 4.31 -21.43 2.51
CA GLY A 95 3.93 -20.45 3.52
C GLY A 95 4.02 -19.00 3.02
N GLY A 96 3.42 -18.08 3.76
CA GLY A 96 3.31 -16.69 3.33
C GLY A 96 2.42 -15.84 4.21
N PHE A 97 1.85 -14.81 3.62
CA PHE A 97 1.01 -13.81 4.25
C PHE A 97 -0.33 -13.73 3.53
N LEU A 98 -1.40 -13.54 4.30
CA LEU A 98 -2.73 -13.22 3.79
C LEU A 98 -3.36 -12.16 4.69
N LEU A 99 -4.36 -11.44 4.20
CA LEU A 99 -5.13 -10.52 5.02
C LEU A 99 -5.86 -11.28 6.14
N ALA A 100 -5.89 -10.70 7.33
CA ALA A 100 -6.62 -11.27 8.46
C ALA A 100 -8.12 -10.94 8.44
N LYS A 101 -8.50 -9.91 7.69
CA LYS A 101 -9.85 -9.34 7.57
C LYS A 101 -10.10 -8.93 6.11
N GLU A 102 -11.36 -8.71 5.75
CA GLU A 102 -11.73 -8.17 4.43
C GLU A 102 -11.10 -6.79 4.18
N PRO A 103 -10.70 -6.45 2.94
CA PRO A 103 -10.14 -5.13 2.60
C PRO A 103 -11.03 -3.94 2.99
N SER A 104 -12.34 -4.11 2.88
CA SER A 104 -13.36 -3.13 3.29
C SER A 104 -13.45 -2.89 4.80
N SER A 105 -12.80 -3.74 5.60
CA SER A 105 -12.77 -3.65 7.07
C SER A 105 -11.41 -3.22 7.62
N ILE A 106 -10.48 -2.81 6.75
CA ILE A 106 -9.13 -2.35 7.12
C ILE A 106 -9.03 -0.89 6.70
N SER A 107 -8.91 0.03 7.67
CA SER A 107 -8.68 1.44 7.36
C SER A 107 -7.22 1.72 7.01
N VAL A 108 -6.98 2.78 6.23
CA VAL A 108 -5.62 3.29 5.97
C VAL A 108 -4.93 3.62 7.29
N LEU A 109 -5.64 4.22 8.24
CA LEU A 109 -5.09 4.56 9.56
C LEU A 109 -4.60 3.32 10.31
N GLU A 110 -5.35 2.21 10.30
CA GLU A 110 -4.92 0.95 10.94
C GLU A 110 -3.57 0.46 10.38
N VAL A 111 -3.36 0.53 9.06
CA VAL A 111 -2.10 0.15 8.42
C VAL A 111 -0.96 1.07 8.87
N LEU A 112 -1.20 2.38 8.91
CA LEU A 112 -0.20 3.37 9.34
C LEU A 112 0.18 3.18 10.81
N GLU A 113 -0.79 2.96 11.69
CA GLU A 113 -0.52 2.73 13.11
C GLU A 113 0.18 1.39 13.35
N ALA A 114 -0.08 0.39 12.49
CA ALA A 114 0.54 -0.92 12.60
C ALA A 114 2.06 -0.87 12.36
N ILE A 115 2.53 0.04 11.52
CA ILE A 115 3.96 0.31 11.35
C ILE A 115 4.52 1.35 12.34
N ASN A 116 3.77 1.67 13.39
CA ASN A 116 4.10 2.68 14.41
C ASN A 116 4.25 4.10 13.85
N LEU A 117 3.60 4.43 12.73
CA LEU A 117 3.42 5.84 12.38
C LEU A 117 2.37 6.44 13.33
N ARG A 118 2.75 7.48 14.06
CA ARG A 118 1.89 8.14 15.05
C ARG A 118 1.70 9.60 14.66
N PHE A 119 0.43 10.00 14.56
CA PHE A 119 0.03 11.38 14.40
C PHE A 119 -0.10 12.01 15.79
N GLN A 120 0.80 12.93 16.15
CA GLN A 120 0.80 13.56 17.47
C GLN A 120 -0.08 14.81 17.45
N ARG A 121 -1.23 14.75 18.13
CA ARG A 121 -2.12 15.90 18.35
C ARG A 121 -1.43 16.95 19.23
N ILE A 122 -1.70 18.21 18.95
CA ILE A 122 -1.17 19.34 19.72
C ILE A 122 -2.20 19.68 20.80
N GLU A 123 -2.06 19.09 21.98
CA GLU A 123 -3.03 19.29 23.07
C GLU A 123 -2.70 20.54 23.92
N ARG A 124 -1.45 21.01 23.89
CA ARG A 124 -0.96 22.18 24.62
C ARG A 124 0.02 22.98 23.79
N CYS A 125 0.22 24.26 24.13
CA CYS A 125 1.18 25.09 23.40
C CYS A 125 2.60 24.51 23.51
N PRO A 126 3.25 24.12 22.39
CA PRO A 126 4.59 23.53 22.41
C PRO A 126 5.68 24.47 22.92
N LEU A 127 5.44 25.78 22.88
CA LEU A 127 6.40 26.81 23.28
C LEU A 127 6.42 27.07 24.80
N GLY A 128 5.48 26.51 25.56
CA GLY A 128 5.47 26.63 27.03
C GLY A 128 5.33 28.06 27.57
N ILE A 129 4.74 28.97 26.79
CA ILE A 129 4.60 30.39 27.15
C ILE A 129 3.65 30.54 28.35
N GLU A 130 4.08 31.26 29.37
CA GLU A 130 3.23 31.61 30.52
C GLU A 130 1.97 32.37 30.07
N GLY A 131 0.80 31.94 30.55
CA GLY A 131 -0.50 32.48 30.14
C GLY A 131 -1.17 31.76 28.96
N HIS A 132 -0.47 30.85 28.26
CA HIS A 132 -1.11 29.96 27.27
C HIS A 132 -1.84 28.79 27.94
N THR A 133 -2.99 29.07 28.56
CA THR A 133 -3.86 28.07 29.21
C THR A 133 -4.66 27.20 28.23
N ARG A 134 -4.65 27.55 26.94
CA ARG A 134 -5.27 26.82 25.82
C ARG A 134 -4.45 27.01 24.55
N LEU A 135 -4.73 26.22 23.52
CA LEU A 135 -4.08 26.39 22.21
C LEU A 135 -4.35 27.80 21.64
N CYS A 136 -3.27 28.51 21.31
CA CYS A 136 -3.38 29.75 20.55
C CYS A 136 -3.92 29.46 19.13
N SER A 137 -4.35 30.51 18.41
CA SER A 137 -4.96 30.37 17.08
C SER A 137 -4.08 29.60 16.08
N LEU A 138 -2.75 29.76 16.14
CA LEU A 138 -1.80 29.00 15.33
C LEU A 138 -1.88 27.50 15.61
N HIS A 139 -1.62 27.08 16.86
CA HIS A 139 -1.56 25.66 17.20
C HIS A 139 -2.90 24.96 17.09
N ARG A 140 -4.00 25.67 17.35
CA ARG A 140 -5.37 25.15 17.14
C ARG A 140 -5.67 24.90 15.67
N MET A 141 -5.23 25.79 14.78
CA MET A 141 -5.39 25.60 13.34
C MET A 141 -4.59 24.39 12.85
N LEU A 142 -3.32 24.27 13.29
CA LEU A 142 -2.46 23.13 12.93
C LEU A 142 -3.04 21.78 13.43
N ASP A 143 -3.52 21.75 14.67
CA ASP A 143 -4.12 20.55 15.27
C ASP A 143 -5.41 20.14 14.56
N ALA A 144 -6.25 21.11 14.18
CA ALA A 144 -7.46 20.84 13.42
C ALA A 144 -7.17 20.25 12.03
N GLU A 145 -6.10 20.68 11.36
CA GLU A 145 -5.72 20.12 10.06
C GLU A 145 -5.16 18.69 10.18
N LEU A 146 -4.37 18.44 11.23
CA LEU A 146 -3.92 17.10 11.54
C LEU A 146 -5.12 16.18 11.83
N GLU A 147 -6.11 16.66 12.56
CA GLU A 147 -7.34 15.92 12.82
C GLU A 147 -8.09 15.54 11.54
N ARG A 148 -8.26 16.49 10.61
CA ARG A 148 -8.92 16.22 9.32
C ARG A 148 -8.19 15.13 8.55
N THR A 149 -6.87 15.20 8.52
CA THR A 149 -6.01 14.18 7.89
C THR A 149 -6.24 12.81 8.54
N MET A 150 -6.19 12.73 9.88
CA MET A 150 -6.43 11.49 10.60
C MET A 150 -7.83 10.93 10.35
N ARG A 151 -8.86 11.78 10.34
CA ARG A 151 -10.25 11.35 10.03
C ARG A 151 -10.35 10.79 8.62
N THR A 152 -9.65 11.38 7.64
CA THR A 152 -9.60 10.85 6.27
C THR A 152 -8.96 9.47 6.24
N PHE A 153 -7.80 9.28 6.88
CA PHE A 153 -7.18 7.95 6.93
C PHE A 153 -8.02 6.92 7.71
N ALA A 154 -8.77 7.34 8.72
CA ALA A 154 -9.62 6.46 9.50
C ALA A 154 -10.85 5.99 8.72
N LYS A 155 -11.45 6.88 7.91
CA LYS A 155 -12.66 6.56 7.14
C LYS A 155 -12.39 5.84 5.83
N THR A 156 -11.20 6.02 5.24
CA THR A 156 -10.82 5.37 3.98
C THR A 156 -10.32 3.96 4.24
N THR A 157 -10.97 2.97 3.63
CA THR A 157 -10.62 1.56 3.72
C THR A 157 -9.67 1.13 2.59
N ILE A 158 -9.03 -0.03 2.75
CA ILE A 158 -8.26 -0.62 1.64
C ILE A 158 -9.20 -0.98 0.49
N GLY A 159 -10.43 -1.41 0.77
CA GLY A 159 -11.47 -1.62 -0.25
C GLY A 159 -11.73 -0.35 -1.08
N ASP A 160 -11.92 0.80 -0.42
CA ASP A 160 -12.14 2.08 -1.12
C ASP A 160 -10.98 2.43 -2.06
N LEU A 161 -9.73 2.05 -1.73
CA LEU A 161 -8.58 2.26 -2.59
C LEU A 161 -8.55 1.33 -3.81
N LEU A 162 -9.18 0.15 -3.71
CA LEU A 162 -9.33 -0.78 -4.83
C LEU A 162 -10.47 -0.38 -5.76
N ASP A 163 -11.50 0.27 -5.23
CA ASP A 163 -12.72 0.65 -5.95
C ASP A 163 -12.70 2.11 -6.44
N GLY A 164 -11.60 2.82 -6.19
CA GLY A 164 -11.48 4.26 -6.38
C GLY A 164 -11.84 4.78 -7.78
N ASP A 165 -12.41 5.99 -7.79
CA ASP A 165 -12.85 6.69 -8.99
C ASP A 165 -11.69 7.01 -9.94
N GLY A 166 -11.86 6.69 -11.23
CA GLY A 166 -10.89 6.98 -12.29
C GLY A 166 -10.32 5.75 -13.00
N GLY A 167 -10.75 4.54 -12.62
CA GLY A 167 -10.42 3.29 -13.33
C GLY A 167 -8.95 2.84 -13.22
N ILE A 168 -8.12 3.58 -12.47
CA ILE A 168 -6.73 3.22 -12.22
C ILE A 168 -6.66 2.53 -10.86
N ARG A 169 -6.63 1.19 -10.89
CA ARG A 169 -6.42 0.39 -9.68
C ARG A 169 -4.94 0.41 -9.27
N PRO A 170 -4.60 0.57 -7.98
CA PRO A 170 -3.22 0.53 -7.55
C PRO A 170 -2.59 -0.84 -7.85
N LEU A 171 -1.31 -0.84 -8.24
CA LEU A 171 -0.55 -2.05 -8.62
C LEU A 171 -1.13 -2.82 -9.83
N CYS A 172 -2.03 -2.21 -10.60
CA CYS A 172 -2.53 -2.79 -11.84
C CYS A 172 -2.04 -1.97 -13.06
N GLY A 173 -1.69 -2.67 -14.13
CA GLY A 173 -1.32 -2.09 -15.43
C GLY A 173 -2.50 -2.07 -16.41
N SER A 174 -2.25 -1.67 -17.65
CA SER A 174 -3.27 -1.62 -18.71
C SER A 174 -3.90 -2.97 -19.06
N THR A 175 -3.25 -4.08 -18.71
CA THR A 175 -3.70 -5.46 -18.96
C THR A 175 -4.21 -6.17 -17.70
N GLY A 176 -4.43 -5.45 -16.60
CA GLY A 176 -4.91 -6.03 -15.33
C GLY A 176 -3.87 -5.94 -14.20
N CYS A 177 -4.13 -6.65 -13.11
CA CYS A 177 -3.28 -6.56 -11.92
C CYS A 177 -1.95 -7.29 -12.07
N LEU A 178 -0.89 -6.74 -11.47
CA LEU A 178 0.46 -7.27 -11.62
C LEU A 178 0.49 -8.76 -11.23
N PRO A 179 0.93 -9.66 -12.12
CA PRO A 179 0.91 -11.09 -11.82
C PRO A 179 1.84 -11.39 -10.64
N ILE A 180 1.32 -12.14 -9.68
CA ILE A 180 2.10 -12.67 -8.55
C ILE A 180 2.37 -14.13 -8.84
N SER A 181 3.65 -14.50 -8.98
CA SER A 181 4.05 -15.90 -9.11
C SER A 181 3.95 -16.58 -7.76
N ILE A 182 2.94 -17.43 -7.57
CA ILE A 182 2.81 -18.31 -6.41
C ILE A 182 3.36 -19.67 -6.85
N ASP A 183 4.58 -20.01 -6.41
CA ASP A 183 5.18 -21.34 -6.55
C ASP A 183 5.08 -22.01 -7.94
N GLY A 184 5.16 -21.23 -9.03
CA GLY A 184 5.17 -21.73 -10.41
C GLY A 184 3.82 -21.71 -11.14
N GLU A 185 2.73 -21.31 -10.48
CA GLU A 185 1.43 -21.06 -11.11
C GLU A 185 1.07 -19.57 -11.03
N SER A 186 0.68 -19.02 -12.19
CA SER A 186 0.20 -17.66 -12.33
C SER A 186 -1.23 -17.59 -11.80
N VAL A 187 -1.44 -16.92 -10.67
CA VAL A 187 -2.82 -16.65 -10.22
C VAL A 187 -3.29 -15.36 -10.87
N GLU A 188 -4.14 -15.51 -11.89
CA GLU A 188 -4.89 -14.40 -12.46
C GLU A 188 -5.85 -13.85 -11.40
N GLY A 189 -5.74 -12.57 -11.08
CA GLY A 189 -6.68 -11.91 -10.18
C GLY A 189 -8.07 -11.95 -10.82
N GLY A 190 -8.99 -12.68 -10.20
CA GLY A 190 -10.38 -12.78 -10.67
C GLY A 190 -10.99 -11.38 -10.78
N ALA A 191 -11.37 -11.00 -11.99
CA ALA A 191 -12.23 -9.85 -12.22
C ALA A 191 -13.59 -10.15 -11.58
N GLY A 192 -13.81 -9.67 -10.36
CA GLY A 192 -15.15 -9.53 -9.81
C GLY A 192 -15.96 -8.67 -10.78
N GLU A 193 -17.09 -9.19 -11.25
CA GLU A 193 -17.99 -8.55 -12.19
C GLU A 193 -18.29 -7.11 -11.77
N ALA A 194 -17.96 -6.15 -12.63
CA ALA A 194 -18.37 -4.77 -12.50
C ALA A 194 -19.90 -4.69 -12.67
N GLY A 195 -20.62 -4.81 -11.56
CA GLY A 195 -22.06 -4.69 -11.48
C GLY A 195 -22.53 -3.24 -11.50
N THR A 196 -23.25 -2.89 -12.57
CA THR A 196 -24.19 -1.77 -12.72
C THR A 196 -23.60 -0.38 -13.03
N ALA A 197 -23.89 0.03 -14.27
CA ALA A 197 -23.64 1.35 -14.85
C ALA A 197 -24.20 2.52 -14.00
N PRO A 198 -23.53 3.69 -13.99
CA PRO A 198 -24.12 4.89 -13.45
C PRO A 198 -25.30 5.34 -14.32
N ARG A 199 -26.45 5.59 -13.67
CA ARG A 199 -27.62 6.21 -14.31
C ARG A 199 -27.31 7.66 -14.60
N ASP A 200 -27.63 8.09 -15.81
CA ASP A 200 -27.56 9.47 -16.26
C ASP A 200 -28.31 10.40 -15.30
N VAL A 201 -27.60 11.42 -14.79
CA VAL A 201 -28.19 12.56 -14.10
C VAL A 201 -28.28 13.69 -15.12
N GLU A 202 -29.48 13.94 -15.64
CA GLU A 202 -29.78 15.13 -16.41
C GLU A 202 -29.63 16.40 -15.54
N PRO A 203 -29.21 17.54 -16.11
CA PRO A 203 -29.11 18.78 -15.36
C PRO A 203 -30.51 19.42 -15.24
N GLU A 204 -31.03 19.52 -14.01
CA GLU A 204 -32.16 20.40 -13.73
C GLU A 204 -31.74 21.86 -13.90
N SER A 205 -32.51 22.55 -14.74
CA SER A 205 -32.45 23.97 -15.01
C SER A 205 -33.54 24.67 -14.21
N VAL A 206 -33.15 25.55 -13.27
CA VAL A 206 -33.85 26.81 -12.90
C VAL A 206 -32.83 27.77 -12.30
#